data_AF-A0A428TDI7-F1
#
_entry.id   AF-A0A428TDI7-F1
#
_cell.length_a   1.000
_cell.length_b   1.000
_cell.length_c   1.000
_cell.angle_alpha   90.00
_cell.angle_beta   90.00
_cell.angle_gamma   90.00
#
_symmetry.space_group_name_H-M   'P 1'
#
loop_
_entity.id
_entity.type
_entity.pdbx_description
1 polymer ?
#
loop_
_entity_poly.entity_id
_entity_poly.type
_entity_poly.pdbx_seq_one_letter_code
_entity_poly.pdbx_strand_id
1 'polypeptide(L)'
;MTTRQTFTDPYRTLGVSTDATLEEIRLAHRDLVLQHHPDRFPGKEGKFTAQRKFQSIQDAYDTLRDPEAREKVRFDQIMGTRSNLEDKITE
;
A
#
# COMPACT_ATOMS: atom_id res chain seq x y z
N MET A 1 -13.31 22.31 -0.03
CA MET A 1 -13.66 21.06 -0.71
C MET A 1 -12.47 20.12 -0.63
N THR A 2 -12.32 19.39 0.48
CA THR A 2 -11.18 18.46 0.63
C THR A 2 -11.62 17.12 0.10
N THR A 3 -11.25 16.82 -1.13
CA THR A 3 -11.48 15.52 -1.76
C THR A 3 -10.87 14.44 -0.87
N ARG A 4 -11.71 13.66 -0.17
CA ARG A 4 -11.32 12.35 0.37
C ARG A 4 -11.02 11.47 -0.83
N GLN A 5 -9.82 11.62 -1.40
CA GLN A 5 -9.20 10.53 -2.14
C GLN A 5 -9.12 9.40 -1.13
N THR A 6 -9.78 8.28 -1.43
CA THR A 6 -9.63 7.04 -0.68
C THR A 6 -8.18 6.59 -0.88
N PHE A 7 -7.27 7.14 -0.07
CA PHE A 7 -5.86 6.80 -0.08
C PHE A 7 -5.79 5.32 0.23
N THR A 8 -5.57 4.52 -0.81
CA THR A 8 -5.31 3.10 -0.66
C THR A 8 -4.01 3.02 0.11
N ASP A 9 -4.04 2.58 1.36
CA ASP A 9 -2.86 2.50 2.23
C ASP A 9 -1.70 1.82 1.48
N PRO A 10 -0.67 2.56 1.05
CA PRO A 10 0.39 1.99 0.26
C PRO A 10 1.21 1.01 1.11
N TYR A 11 1.36 1.29 2.40
CA TYR A 11 1.94 0.38 3.39
C TYR A 11 1.19 -0.95 3.46
N ARG A 12 -0.15 -0.90 3.51
CA ARG A 12 -1.00 -2.10 3.56
C ARG A 12 -0.99 -2.88 2.24
N THR A 13 -0.85 -2.18 1.12
CA THR A 13 -0.74 -2.76 -0.23
C THR A 13 0.57 -3.53 -0.40
N LEU A 14 1.67 -2.97 0.11
CA LEU A 14 2.99 -3.61 0.15
C LEU A 14 3.13 -4.62 1.30
N GLY A 15 2.17 -4.66 2.24
CA GLY A 15 2.22 -5.53 3.42
C GLY A 15 3.33 -5.15 4.42
N VAL A 16 3.75 -3.89 4.41
CA VAL A 16 4.82 -3.36 5.26
C VAL A 16 4.25 -2.48 6.37
N SER A 17 5.00 -2.33 7.47
CA SER A 17 4.65 -1.41 8.56
C SER A 17 4.72 0.05 8.12
N THR A 18 3.97 0.93 8.80
CA THR A 18 4.02 2.39 8.58
C THR A 18 5.36 3.01 8.94
N ASP A 19 6.15 2.33 9.77
CA ASP A 19 7.53 2.70 10.11
C ASP A 19 8.57 2.05 9.18
N ALA A 20 8.13 1.22 8.22
CA ALA A 20 9.03 0.48 7.35
C ALA A 20 9.94 1.41 6.57
N THR A 21 11.24 1.10 6.60
CA THR A 21 12.28 1.83 5.90
C THR A 21 12.18 1.66 4.38
N LEU A 22 12.85 2.55 3.64
CA LEU A 22 12.89 2.49 2.18
C LEU A 22 13.52 1.18 1.69
N GLU A 23 14.42 0.59 2.48
CA GLU A 23 15.00 -0.73 2.24
C GLU A 23 13.97 -1.85 2.39
N GLU A 24 13.16 -1.84 3.45
CA GLU A 24 12.07 -2.80 3.66
C GLU A 24 10.99 -2.69 2.57
N ILE A 25 10.62 -1.47 2.19
CA ILE A 25 9.68 -1.22 1.09
C ILE A 25 10.21 -1.81 -0.22
N ARG A 26 11.51 -1.63 -0.52
CA ARG A 26 12.16 -2.26 -1.69
C ARG A 26 12.20 -3.78 -1.59
N LEU A 27 12.42 -4.32 -0.39
CA LEU A 27 12.49 -5.77 -0.17
C LEU A 27 11.10 -6.41 -0.36
N ALA A 28 10.06 -5.83 0.24
CA ALA A 28 8.69 -6.27 0.10
C ALA A 28 8.19 -6.13 -1.34
N HIS A 29 8.53 -5.04 -2.03
CA HIS A 29 8.26 -4.88 -3.46
C HIS A 29 8.86 -6.04 -4.26
N ARG A 30 10.15 -6.33 -4.10
CA ARG A 30 10.81 -7.46 -4.80
C ARG A 30 10.15 -8.79 -4.50
N ASP A 31 9.82 -9.06 -3.25
CA ASP A 31 9.18 -10.31 -2.84
C ASP A 31 7.79 -10.46 -3.47
N LEU A 32 6.97 -9.41 -3.43
CA LEU A 32 5.65 -9.39 -4.04
C LEU A 32 5.70 -9.52 -5.56
N VAL A 33 6.71 -8.93 -6.23
CA VAL A 33 6.92 -9.10 -7.67
C VAL A 33 7.24 -10.55 -8.01
N LEU A 34 8.05 -11.24 -7.20
CA LEU A 34 8.35 -12.66 -7.38
C LEU A 34 7.13 -13.56 -7.11
N GLN A 35 6.28 -13.17 -6.16
CA GLN A 35 5.02 -13.87 -5.86
C GLN A 35 3.97 -13.66 -6.95
N HIS A 36 3.85 -12.44 -7.46
CA HIS A 36 2.88 -12.02 -8.48
C HIS A 36 3.48 -11.96 -9.89
N HIS A 37 4.58 -12.67 -10.15
CA HIS A 37 5.20 -12.68 -11.47
C HIS A 37 4.31 -13.41 -12.48
N PRO A 38 3.96 -12.81 -13.64
CA PRO A 38 3.02 -13.41 -14.61
C PRO A 38 3.52 -14.71 -15.24
N ASP A 39 4.81 -15.02 -15.12
CA ASP A 39 5.39 -16.31 -15.54
C ASP A 39 4.95 -17.47 -14.64
N ARG A 40 4.65 -17.20 -13.36
CA ARG A 40 4.18 -18.21 -12.41
C ARG A 40 2.70 -18.54 -12.55
N PHE A 41 1.94 -17.69 -13.26
CA PHE A 41 0.51 -17.85 -13.45
C PHE A 41 0.20 -18.40 -14.84
N PRO A 42 -0.25 -19.66 -14.95
CA PRO A 42 -0.73 -20.20 -16.21
C PRO A 42 -2.06 -19.53 -16.60
N GLY A 43 -2.23 -19.24 -17.89
CA GLY A 43 -3.47 -18.68 -18.45
C GLY A 43 -3.57 -17.15 -18.45
N LYS A 44 -4.51 -16.61 -19.24
CA LYS A 44 -4.73 -15.16 -19.39
C LYS A 44 -5.28 -14.51 -18.11
N GLU A 45 -6.20 -15.17 -17.41
CA GLU A 45 -6.80 -14.65 -16.16
C GLU A 45 -5.79 -14.56 -15.01
N GLY A 46 -4.92 -15.56 -14.87
CA GLY A 46 -3.86 -15.55 -13.88
C GLY A 46 -2.87 -14.40 -14.12
N LYS A 47 -2.45 -14.21 -15.38
CA LYS A 47 -1.61 -13.07 -15.79
C LYS A 47 -2.28 -11.71 -15.57
N PHE A 48 -3.58 -11.60 -15.85
CA PHE A 48 -4.33 -10.36 -15.63
C PHE A 48 -4.41 -10.02 -14.14
N THR A 49 -4.73 -10.99 -13.28
CA THR A 49 -4.77 -10.80 -11.82
C THR A 49 -3.40 -10.42 -11.27
N ALA A 50 -2.35 -11.12 -11.72
CA ALA A 50 -0.96 -10.82 -11.39
C ALA A 50 -0.56 -9.39 -11.79
N GLN A 51 -0.89 -8.98 -13.02
CA GLN A 51 -0.63 -7.64 -13.53
C GLN A 51 -1.36 -6.55 -12.73
N ARG A 52 -2.64 -6.77 -12.38
CA ARG A 52 -3.39 -5.82 -11.55
C ARG A 52 -2.77 -5.65 -10.17
N LYS A 53 -2.40 -6.75 -9.52
CA LYS A 53 -1.72 -6.70 -8.21
C LYS A 53 -0.36 -6.01 -8.33
N PHE A 54 0.43 -6.37 -9.33
CA PHE A 54 1.72 -5.75 -9.62
C PHE A 54 1.58 -4.24 -9.79
N GLN A 55 0.56 -3.77 -10.53
CA GLN A 55 0.33 -2.36 -10.72
C GLN A 55 0.03 -1.63 -9.40
N SER A 56 -0.81 -2.21 -8.53
CA SER A 56 -1.08 -1.64 -7.19
C SER A 56 0.16 -1.61 -6.31
N ILE A 57 1.01 -2.64 -6.38
CA ILE A 57 2.28 -2.70 -5.65
C ILE A 57 3.24 -1.61 -6.14
N GLN A 58 3.30 -1.41 -7.46
CA GLN A 58 4.16 -0.40 -8.07
C GLN A 58 3.71 1.03 -7.70
N ASP A 59 2.40 1.28 -7.71
CA ASP A 59 1.80 2.57 -7.33
C ASP A 59 2.07 2.90 -5.86
N ALA A 60 1.91 1.90 -4.98
CA ALA A 60 2.26 2.02 -3.57
C ALA A 60 3.76 2.29 -3.37
N TYR A 61 4.63 1.60 -4.10
CA TYR A 61 6.06 1.83 -4.07
C TYR A 61 6.43 3.24 -4.56
N ASP A 62 5.80 3.73 -5.62
CA ASP A 62 6.06 5.06 -6.17
C ASP A 62 5.61 6.18 -5.21
N THR A 63 4.56 5.93 -4.42
CA THR A 63 4.14 6.83 -3.34
C THR A 63 5.13 6.80 -2.17
N LEU A 64 5.63 5.63 -1.77
CA LEU A 64 6.49 5.48 -0.59
C LEU A 64 7.98 5.75 -0.84
N ARG A 65 8.44 5.64 -2.09
CA ARG A 65 9.83 5.99 -2.46
C ARG A 65 10.11 7.48 -2.33
N ASP A 66 9.06 8.30 -2.46
CA ASP A 66 9.18 9.74 -2.38
C ASP A 66 9.08 10.17 -0.91
N PRO A 67 10.12 10.81 -0.34
CA PRO A 67 10.15 11.12 1.09
C PRO A 67 9.02 12.06 1.50
N GLU A 68 8.60 12.98 0.62
CA GLU A 68 7.53 13.93 0.94
C GLU A 68 6.16 13.23 0.94
N ALA A 69 5.89 12.39 -0.06
CA ALA A 69 4.67 11.60 -0.11
C ALA A 69 4.60 10.57 1.04
N ARG A 70 5.72 9.92 1.36
CA ARG A 70 5.83 9.00 2.51
C ARG A 70 5.47 9.68 3.82
N GLU A 71 5.95 10.90 4.04
CA GLU A 71 5.62 11.68 5.24
C GLU A 71 4.13 12.04 5.28
N LYS A 72 3.54 12.49 4.16
CA LYS A 72 2.10 12.78 4.08
C LYS A 72 1.26 11.54 4.40
N VAL A 73 1.58 10.38 3.84
CA VAL A 73 0.83 9.13 4.10
C VAL A 73 1.02 8.69 5.55
N ARG A 74 2.23 8.76 6.09
CA ARG A 74 2.48 8.43 7.51
C ARG A 74 1.69 9.35 8.44
N PHE A 75 1.66 10.64 8.13
CA PHE A 75 0.89 11.64 8.87
C PHE A 75 -0.61 11.37 8.78
N ASP A 76 -1.14 11.12 7.57
CA ASP A 76 -2.54 10.79 7.34
C ASP A 76 -2.95 9.51 8.09
N GLN A 77 -2.11 8.48 8.10
CA GLN A 77 -2.39 7.23 8.81
C GLN A 77 -2.38 7.39 10.34
N ILE A 78 -1.48 8.22 10.88
CA ILE A 78 -1.46 8.56 12.31
C ILE A 78 -2.67 9.46 12.69
N MET A 79 -3.13 10.32 11.78
CA MET A 79 -4.26 11.20 12.03
C MET A 79 -5.61 10.49 11.84
N GLY A 80 -5.71 9.57 10.88
CA GLY A 80 -6.90 8.76 10.60
C GLY A 80 -7.19 7.71 11.67
N THR A 81 -6.15 7.23 12.38
CA THR A 81 -6.31 6.28 13.50
C THR A 81 -6.95 6.90 14.74
N ARG A 82 -7.05 8.24 14.84
CA ARG A 82 -7.73 8.93 15.95
C ARG A 82 -9.25 9.00 15.80
N SER A 83 -9.77 8.88 14.57
CA SER A 83 -11.21 9.03 14.31
C SER A 83 -12.03 7.77 14.66
N ASN A 84 -11.39 6.63 14.95
CA ASN A 84 -12.06 5.35 15.15
C ASN A 84 -12.20 4.93 16.63
N LEU A 85 -11.93 5.84 17.57
CA LEU A 85 -12.11 5.60 19.01
C LEU A 85 -13.37 6.25 19.60
N GLU A 86 -14.08 7.09 18.84
CA GLU A 86 -15.28 7.80 19.33
C GLU A 86 -16.60 7.03 19.12
N ASP A 87 -16.60 5.95 18.34
CA ASP A 87 -17.80 5.14 18.04
C ASP A 87 -18.07 4.00 19.06
N LYS A 88 -17.33 3.93 20.19
CA LYS A 88 -17.45 2.81 21.15
C LYS A 88 -17.76 3.19 22.60
N ILE A 89 -18.16 4.43 22.88
CA ILE A 89 -18.49 4.92 24.24
C ILE A 89 -19.98 5.25 24.42
N THR A 90 -20.81 5.09 23.38
CA THR A 90 -22.27 5.26 23.53
C THR A 90 -22.98 3.93 23.37
N GLU A 91 -22.98 3.12 24.42
CA GLU A 91 -24.04 2.14 24.72
C GLU A 91 -24.39 2.23 26.21
#